data_AF-A0A4R4N1U1-F1
#
_entry.id   AF-A0A4R4N1U1-F1
#
_cell.length_a   1.000
_cell.length_b   1.000
_cell.length_c   1.000
_cell.angle_alpha   90.00
_cell.angle_beta   90.00
_cell.angle_gamma   90.00
#
_symmetry.space_group_name_H-M   'P 1'
#
loop_
_entity.id
_entity.type
_entity.pdbx_description
1 polymer ?
#
loop_
_entity_poly.entity_id
_entity_poly.type
_entity_poly.pdbx_seq_one_letter_code
_entity_poly.pdbx_strand_id
1 'polypeptide(L)'
;MAKGSLYALASAGCATLAVVGFVLYVNLGSGVLLLALLMAPIVLCGLVVAHDVMTHRAANAGERLRLARERDRVRRTVDLVTDPALTDVERLAVIDCFIPRLGRKPARSPYRDRFVVVDELSPPSRALLERARAAVMSVYTSQVMRRRLLDDLANESLLPRQLWEIAMLLRVQTHLQAEQDQAREGRLTPELLAVLEPQQEALRRSVASVTARVESLERYAGRVQEADAALRAMDALGNNHKYQALLAHTDDAEGLRELENQGDTLQETLARSVRDAIEAGHTLQPGPPA
;
A
#
# COMPACT_ATOMS: atom_id res chain seq x y z
N MET A 1 -1.76 9.21 -41.78
CA MET A 1 -1.59 8.08 -42.73
C MET A 1 -2.70 7.01 -42.65
N ALA A 2 -3.75 7.15 -41.83
CA ALA A 2 -4.81 6.14 -41.69
C ALA A 2 -5.91 6.15 -42.80
N LYS A 3 -6.01 7.22 -43.60
CA LYS A 3 -7.06 7.35 -44.64
C LYS A 3 -6.84 6.43 -45.84
N GLY A 4 -5.60 6.03 -46.15
CA GLY A 4 -5.27 5.20 -47.32
C GLY A 4 -5.69 3.72 -47.17
N SER A 5 -5.69 3.19 -45.94
CA SER A 5 -6.06 1.80 -45.66
C SER A 5 -7.56 1.53 -45.88
N LEU A 6 -8.40 2.53 -45.58
CA LEU A 6 -9.86 2.40 -45.75
C LEU A 6 -10.29 2.27 -47.22
N TYR A 7 -9.60 2.94 -48.14
CA TYR A 7 -9.93 2.87 -49.58
C TYR A 7 -9.51 1.55 -50.23
N ALA A 8 -8.44 0.92 -49.76
CA ALA A 8 -8.00 -0.39 -50.25
C ALA A 8 -8.92 -1.53 -49.80
N LEU A 9 -9.49 -1.45 -48.58
CA LEU A 9 -10.49 -2.40 -48.10
C LEU A 9 -11.83 -2.25 -48.84
N ALA A 10 -12.21 -1.03 -49.22
CA ALA A 10 -13.44 -0.78 -49.96
C ALA A 10 -13.43 -1.35 -51.39
N SER A 11 -12.30 -1.28 -52.11
CA SER A 11 -12.20 -1.79 -53.48
C SER A 11 -12.15 -3.32 -53.55
N ALA A 12 -11.48 -3.98 -52.59
CA ALA A 12 -11.46 -5.44 -52.49
C ALA A 12 -12.84 -6.02 -52.14
N GLY A 13 -13.65 -5.30 -51.35
CA GLY A 13 -15.03 -5.67 -51.01
C GLY A 13 -15.98 -5.64 -52.22
N CYS A 14 -15.84 -4.66 -53.12
CA CYS A 14 -16.68 -4.56 -54.32
C CYS A 14 -16.47 -5.72 -55.30
N ALA A 15 -15.23 -6.14 -55.54
CA ALA A 15 -14.93 -7.23 -56.47
C ALA A 15 -15.44 -8.58 -55.94
N THR A 16 -15.31 -8.82 -54.63
CA THR A 16 -15.80 -10.04 -53.99
C THR A 16 -17.34 -10.10 -53.96
N LEU A 17 -18.02 -8.98 -53.72
CA LEU A 17 -19.48 -8.90 -53.79
C LEU A 17 -20.02 -9.17 -55.21
N ALA A 18 -19.34 -8.68 -56.25
CA ALA A 18 -19.73 -8.93 -57.64
C ALA A 18 -19.61 -10.41 -58.02
N VAL A 19 -18.51 -11.07 -57.65
CA VAL A 19 -18.29 -12.50 -57.93
C VAL A 19 -19.27 -13.37 -57.15
N VAL A 20 -19.48 -13.08 -55.86
CA VAL A 20 -20.44 -13.82 -55.01
C VAL A 20 -21.87 -13.64 -55.50
N GLY A 21 -22.26 -12.41 -55.89
CA GLY A 21 -23.56 -12.11 -56.46
C GLY A 21 -23.80 -12.85 -57.78
N PHE A 22 -22.79 -12.92 -58.66
CA PHE A 22 -22.88 -13.65 -59.92
C PHE A 22 -23.02 -15.16 -59.72
N VAL A 23 -22.26 -15.75 -58.80
CA VAL A 23 -22.35 -17.19 -58.48
C VAL A 23 -23.71 -17.54 -57.85
N LEU A 24 -24.24 -16.70 -56.96
CA LEU A 24 -25.58 -16.86 -56.36
C LEU A 24 -26.69 -16.75 -57.43
N TYR A 25 -26.55 -15.82 -58.37
CA TYR A 25 -27.49 -15.65 -59.49
C TYR A 25 -27.60 -16.92 -60.34
N VAL A 26 -26.43 -17.49 -60.72
CA VAL A 26 -26.35 -18.64 -61.62
C VAL A 26 -26.85 -19.93 -60.96
N ASN A 27 -26.63 -20.11 -59.65
CA ASN A 27 -26.89 -21.39 -58.99
C ASN A 27 -28.24 -21.46 -58.23
N LEU A 28 -28.76 -20.35 -57.69
CA LEU A 28 -29.94 -20.37 -56.79
C LEU A 28 -31.15 -19.58 -57.30
N GLY A 29 -31.03 -18.89 -58.43
CA GLY A 29 -32.12 -18.13 -59.05
C GLY A 29 -32.33 -16.72 -58.47
N SER A 30 -33.16 -15.92 -59.15
CA SER A 30 -33.32 -14.47 -58.91
C SER A 30 -33.91 -14.11 -57.54
N GLY A 31 -34.71 -15.00 -56.95
CA GLY A 31 -35.30 -14.79 -55.61
C GLY A 31 -34.25 -14.76 -54.50
N VAL A 32 -33.23 -15.61 -54.58
CA VAL A 32 -32.13 -15.65 -53.60
C VAL A 32 -31.20 -14.46 -53.79
N LEU A 33 -31.01 -13.97 -55.02
CA LEU A 33 -30.26 -12.75 -55.30
C LEU A 33 -30.90 -11.53 -54.62
N LEU A 34 -32.22 -11.36 -54.75
CA LEU A 34 -32.96 -10.25 -54.13
C LEU A 34 -32.86 -10.27 -52.60
N LEU A 35 -33.01 -11.45 -51.98
CA LEU A 35 -32.84 -11.61 -50.54
C LEU A 35 -31.41 -11.27 -50.10
N ALA A 36 -30.39 -11.73 -50.84
CA ALA A 36 -28.99 -11.43 -50.56
C ALA A 36 -28.69 -9.92 -50.67
N LEU A 37 -29.24 -9.25 -51.68
CA LEU A 37 -29.08 -7.81 -51.90
C LEU A 37 -29.76 -6.98 -50.79
N LEU A 38 -30.90 -7.46 -50.27
CA LEU A 38 -31.63 -6.83 -49.16
C LEU A 38 -30.97 -7.07 -47.80
N MET A 39 -30.36 -8.24 -47.59
CA MET A 39 -29.61 -8.57 -46.37
C MET A 39 -28.19 -7.98 -46.34
N ALA A 40 -27.58 -7.73 -47.50
CA ALA A 40 -26.24 -7.16 -47.61
C ALA A 40 -26.02 -5.86 -46.80
N PRO A 41 -26.89 -4.82 -46.88
CA PRO A 41 -26.73 -3.61 -46.06
C PRO A 41 -26.88 -3.88 -44.56
N ILE A 42 -27.72 -4.84 -44.16
CA ILE A 42 -27.91 -5.23 -42.75
C ILE A 42 -26.64 -5.89 -42.21
N VAL A 43 -26.07 -6.83 -42.97
CA VAL A 43 -24.80 -7.51 -42.62
C VAL A 43 -23.65 -6.50 -42.59
N LEU A 44 -23.57 -5.60 -43.56
CA LEU A 44 -22.55 -4.55 -43.61
C LEU A 44 -22.66 -3.59 -42.41
N CYS A 45 -23.88 -3.18 -42.07
CA CYS A 45 -24.14 -2.35 -40.89
C CYS A 45 -23.72 -3.07 -39.60
N GLY A 46 -24.07 -4.36 -39.46
CA GLY A 46 -23.65 -5.20 -38.33
C GLY A 46 -22.13 -5.29 -38.19
N LEU A 47 -21.40 -5.46 -39.30
CA LEU A 47 -19.93 -5.49 -39.30
C LEU A 47 -19.30 -4.15 -38.91
N VAL A 48 -19.84 -3.03 -39.40
CA VAL A 48 -19.36 -1.68 -39.03
C VAL A 48 -19.58 -1.41 -37.55
N VAL A 49 -20.77 -1.71 -37.02
CA VAL A 49 -21.06 -1.55 -35.59
C VAL A 49 -20.18 -2.48 -34.74
N ALA A 50 -19.99 -3.74 -35.15
CA ALA A 50 -19.11 -4.66 -34.42
C ALA A 50 -17.66 -4.18 -34.40
N HIS A 51 -17.16 -3.68 -35.55
CA HIS A 51 -15.82 -3.09 -35.64
C HIS A 51 -15.68 -1.84 -34.76
N ASP A 52 -16.65 -0.93 -34.80
CA ASP A 52 -16.65 0.30 -34.00
C ASP A 52 -16.72 -0.01 -32.49
N VAL A 53 -17.55 -0.96 -32.08
CA VAL A 53 -17.61 -1.45 -30.70
C VAL A 53 -16.27 -2.09 -30.30
N MET A 54 -15.63 -2.85 -31.19
CA MET A 54 -14.32 -3.44 -30.92
C MET A 54 -13.20 -2.40 -30.80
N THR A 55 -13.16 -1.40 -31.68
CA THR A 55 -12.16 -0.32 -31.62
C THR A 55 -12.37 0.55 -30.39
N HIS A 56 -13.61 0.90 -30.06
CA HIS A 56 -13.93 1.61 -28.82
C HIS A 56 -13.56 0.79 -27.58
N ARG A 57 -13.82 -0.52 -27.56
CA ARG A 57 -13.39 -1.41 -26.47
C ARG A 57 -11.87 -1.48 -26.35
N ALA A 58 -11.16 -1.60 -27.47
CA ALA A 58 -9.69 -1.63 -27.49
C ALA A 58 -9.07 -0.31 -27.02
N ALA A 59 -9.63 0.83 -27.46
CA ALA A 59 -9.23 2.15 -26.99
C ALA A 59 -9.44 2.31 -25.48
N ASN A 60 -10.62 1.91 -24.99
CA ASN A 60 -10.95 1.95 -23.57
C ASN A 60 -10.06 1.03 -22.73
N ALA A 61 -9.72 -0.16 -23.24
CA ALA A 61 -8.79 -1.07 -22.59
C ALA A 61 -7.38 -0.47 -22.49
N GLY A 62 -6.90 0.16 -23.57
CA GLY A 62 -5.63 0.88 -23.59
C GLY A 62 -5.58 2.02 -22.57
N GLU A 63 -6.67 2.77 -22.43
CA GLU A 63 -6.77 3.84 -21.43
C GLU A 63 -6.76 3.31 -20.00
N ARG A 64 -7.47 2.21 -19.71
CA ARG A 64 -7.46 1.55 -18.39
C ARG A 64 -6.06 1.08 -18.02
N LEU A 65 -5.34 0.46 -18.95
CA LEU A 65 -3.95 0.04 -18.74
C LEU A 65 -3.03 1.24 -18.47
N ARG A 66 -3.21 2.34 -19.20
CA ARG A 66 -2.45 3.56 -18.97
C ARG A 66 -2.74 4.17 -17.59
N LEU A 67 -4.01 4.24 -17.18
CA LEU A 67 -4.40 4.68 -15.83
C LEU A 67 -3.79 3.79 -14.75
N ALA A 68 -3.81 2.47 -14.93
CA ALA A 68 -3.21 1.54 -13.99
C ALA A 68 -1.69 1.79 -13.83
N ARG A 69 -0.96 1.97 -14.93
CA ARG A 69 0.49 2.29 -14.88
C ARG A 69 0.77 3.62 -14.18
N GLU A 70 -0.07 4.62 -14.39
CA GLU A 70 0.07 5.93 -13.72
C GLU A 70 -0.23 5.83 -12.22
N ARG A 71 -1.27 5.08 -11.84
CA ARG A 71 -1.56 4.78 -10.42
C ARG A 71 -0.39 4.04 -9.77
N ASP A 72 0.19 3.06 -10.45
CA ASP A 72 1.37 2.34 -9.97
C ASP A 72 2.62 3.21 -9.91
N ARG A 73 2.72 4.22 -10.78
CA ARG A 73 3.78 5.23 -10.70
C ARG A 73 3.57 6.09 -9.45
N VAL A 74 2.38 6.64 -9.23
CA VAL A 74 2.04 7.44 -8.05
C VAL A 74 2.33 6.67 -6.77
N ARG A 75 1.90 5.41 -6.67
CA ARG A 75 2.16 4.53 -5.50
C ARG A 75 3.65 4.36 -5.19
N ARG A 76 4.53 4.49 -6.18
CA ARG A 76 5.99 4.34 -6.03
C ARG A 76 6.70 5.66 -5.81
N THR A 77 6.15 6.77 -6.28
CA THR A 77 6.84 8.08 -6.27
C THR A 77 6.32 9.03 -5.22
N VAL A 78 5.04 8.94 -4.87
CA VAL A 78 4.43 9.83 -3.87
C VAL A 78 4.45 9.12 -2.54
N ASP A 79 5.23 9.66 -1.61
CA ASP A 79 5.27 9.14 -0.26
C ASP A 79 4.06 9.65 0.55
N LEU A 80 3.20 8.72 0.92
CA LEU A 80 1.90 8.98 1.51
C LEU A 80 1.61 8.02 2.66
N VAL A 81 1.06 8.56 3.74
CA VAL A 81 0.44 7.79 4.82
C VAL A 81 -1.07 8.00 4.71
N THR A 82 -1.82 6.91 4.69
CA THR A 82 -3.28 6.94 4.48
C THR A 82 -3.98 6.34 5.68
N ASP A 83 -5.17 6.84 5.96
CA ASP A 83 -6.06 6.26 6.97
C ASP A 83 -6.32 4.77 6.64
N PRO A 84 -5.99 3.84 7.55
CA PRO A 84 -6.22 2.41 7.31
C PRO A 84 -7.71 2.08 7.14
N ALA A 85 -8.64 2.92 7.61
CA ALA A 85 -10.07 2.74 7.43
C ALA A 85 -10.58 3.18 6.04
N LEU A 86 -9.70 3.63 5.13
CA LEU A 86 -10.10 3.93 3.75
C LEU A 86 -10.43 2.65 2.98
N THR A 87 -11.59 2.63 2.35
CA THR A 87 -11.96 1.60 1.37
C THR A 87 -11.06 1.68 0.13
N ASP A 88 -11.01 0.60 -0.65
CA ASP A 88 -10.20 0.58 -1.88
C ASP A 88 -10.61 1.66 -2.89
N VAL A 89 -11.91 1.96 -2.97
CA VAL A 89 -12.44 3.01 -3.85
C VAL A 89 -11.97 4.39 -3.40
N GLU A 90 -12.01 4.67 -2.10
CA GLU A 90 -11.53 5.93 -1.54
C GLU A 90 -10.01 6.05 -1.68
N ARG A 91 -9.27 4.97 -1.43
CA ARG A 91 -7.81 4.91 -1.61
C ARG A 91 -7.41 5.18 -3.07
N LEU A 92 -8.16 4.62 -4.02
CA LEU A 92 -7.97 4.93 -5.45
C LEU A 92 -8.28 6.41 -5.74
N ALA A 93 -9.32 6.98 -5.14
CA ALA A 93 -9.64 8.40 -5.30
C ALA A 93 -8.54 9.31 -4.75
N VAL A 94 -7.89 8.94 -3.64
CA VAL A 94 -6.70 9.62 -3.11
C VAL A 94 -5.55 9.55 -4.12
N ILE A 95 -5.23 8.37 -4.66
CA ILE A 95 -4.17 8.20 -5.66
C ILE A 95 -4.45 9.04 -6.91
N ASP A 96 -5.70 9.05 -7.37
CA ASP A 96 -6.12 9.80 -8.55
C ASP A 96 -5.90 11.32 -8.41
N CYS A 97 -5.78 11.85 -7.18
CA CYS A 97 -5.47 13.26 -6.93
C CYS A 97 -4.04 13.64 -7.31
N PHE A 98 -3.14 12.67 -7.47
CA PHE A 98 -1.74 12.89 -7.84
C PHE A 98 -1.47 12.59 -9.32
N ILE A 99 -2.51 12.29 -10.11
CA ILE A 99 -2.41 12.07 -11.56
C ILE A 99 -2.79 13.38 -12.27
N PRO A 100 -1.82 14.10 -12.87
CA PRO A 100 -2.06 15.45 -13.40
C PRO A 100 -3.19 15.52 -14.43
N ARG A 101 -3.31 14.51 -15.30
CA ARG A 101 -4.34 14.48 -16.37
C ARG A 101 -5.77 14.35 -15.85
N LEU A 102 -5.96 13.91 -14.61
CA LEU A 102 -7.29 13.82 -14.01
C LEU A 102 -7.78 15.18 -13.46
N GLY A 103 -6.93 16.20 -13.43
CA GLY A 103 -7.29 17.56 -12.98
C GLY A 103 -7.68 17.67 -11.51
N ARG A 104 -7.58 16.57 -10.74
CA ARG A 104 -7.83 16.54 -9.30
C ARG A 104 -6.59 17.08 -8.59
N LYS A 105 -6.80 17.87 -7.54
CA LYS A 105 -5.73 18.38 -6.68
C LYS A 105 -5.84 17.76 -5.29
N PRO A 106 -4.75 17.30 -4.65
CA PRO A 106 -4.80 16.70 -3.31
C PRO A 106 -5.46 17.64 -2.28
N ALA A 107 -5.13 18.94 -2.35
CA ALA A 107 -5.69 19.96 -1.46
C ALA A 107 -7.22 20.15 -1.58
N ARG A 108 -7.85 19.71 -2.69
CA ARG A 108 -9.30 19.79 -2.91
C ARG A 108 -9.99 18.42 -2.85
N SER A 109 -9.26 17.38 -2.43
CA SER A 109 -9.82 16.05 -2.29
C SER A 109 -10.84 16.04 -1.14
N PRO A 110 -12.01 15.39 -1.30
CA PRO A 110 -12.93 15.16 -0.17
C PRO A 110 -12.28 14.30 0.94
N TYR A 111 -11.18 13.62 0.64
CA TYR A 111 -10.42 12.79 1.57
C TYR A 111 -9.14 13.48 2.09
N ARG A 112 -8.99 14.80 1.95
CA ARG A 112 -7.74 15.50 2.35
C ARG A 112 -7.33 15.21 3.79
N ASP A 113 -8.28 15.06 4.70
CA ASP A 113 -8.01 14.75 6.10
C ASP A 113 -7.78 13.26 6.39
N ARG A 114 -7.81 12.43 5.37
CA ARG A 114 -7.60 10.97 5.44
C ARG A 114 -6.29 10.52 4.77
N PHE A 115 -5.44 11.46 4.36
CA PHE A 115 -4.05 11.17 3.98
C PHE A 115 -3.09 12.28 4.37
N VAL A 116 -1.83 11.92 4.55
CA VAL A 116 -0.70 12.81 4.82
C VAL A 116 0.34 12.60 3.73
N VAL A 117 0.76 13.69 3.09
CA VAL A 117 1.87 13.69 2.14
C VAL A 117 3.14 13.97 2.92
N VAL A 118 4.10 13.05 2.89
CA VAL A 118 5.30 13.12 3.75
C VAL A 118 6.19 14.32 3.40
N ASP A 119 6.19 14.71 2.12
CA ASP A 119 6.91 15.90 1.64
C ASP A 119 6.34 17.22 2.19
N GLU A 120 5.08 17.23 2.64
CA GLU A 120 4.46 18.41 3.29
C GLU A 120 4.89 18.56 4.76
N LEU A 121 5.50 17.54 5.36
CA LEU A 121 5.97 17.59 6.75
C LEU A 121 7.26 18.38 6.90
N SER A 122 7.41 19.08 8.03
CA SER A 122 8.66 19.73 8.39
C SER A 122 9.79 18.67 8.53
N PRO A 123 11.06 19.03 8.28
CA PRO A 123 12.17 18.09 8.41
C PRO A 123 12.20 17.28 9.73
N PRO A 124 12.02 17.89 10.93
CA PRO A 124 11.98 17.12 12.18
C PRO A 124 10.77 16.18 12.26
N SER A 125 9.61 16.62 11.77
CA SER A 125 8.40 15.78 11.72
C SER A 125 8.58 14.58 10.80
N ARG A 126 9.23 14.77 9.65
CA ARG A 126 9.57 13.68 8.72
C ARG A 126 10.50 12.67 9.37
N ALA A 127 11.51 13.12 10.10
CA ALA A 127 12.44 12.23 10.80
C ALA A 127 11.73 11.37 11.87
N LEU A 128 10.76 11.93 12.61
CA LEU A 128 9.95 11.16 13.56
C LEU A 128 9.07 10.12 12.87
N LEU A 129 8.45 10.47 11.73
CA LEU A 129 7.64 9.53 10.96
C LEU A 129 8.49 8.37 10.41
N GLU A 130 9.69 8.66 9.91
CA GLU A 130 10.60 7.63 9.39
C GLU A 130 11.07 6.66 10.50
N ARG A 131 11.35 7.17 11.70
CA ARG A 131 11.61 6.32 12.88
C ARG A 131 10.45 5.39 13.19
N ALA A 132 9.22 5.91 13.21
CA ALA A 132 8.02 5.11 13.45
C ALA A 132 7.83 4.04 12.36
N ARG A 133 8.02 4.40 11.08
CA ARG A 133 7.97 3.46 9.94
C ARG A 133 9.01 2.36 10.07
N ALA A 134 10.25 2.71 10.40
CA ALA A 134 11.33 1.75 10.57
C ALA A 134 11.01 0.74 11.70
N ALA A 135 10.50 1.22 12.83
CA ALA A 135 10.06 0.36 13.93
C ALA A 135 8.95 -0.60 13.49
N VAL A 136 7.89 -0.09 12.85
CA VAL A 136 6.78 -0.92 12.33
C VAL A 136 7.25 -1.94 11.30
N MET A 137 8.12 -1.54 10.37
CA MET A 137 8.68 -2.44 9.35
C MET A 137 9.56 -3.52 9.97
N SER A 138 10.33 -3.21 11.02
CA SER A 138 11.07 -4.22 11.78
C SER A 138 10.15 -5.29 12.38
N VAL A 139 8.98 -4.91 12.87
CA VAL A 139 8.00 -5.88 13.39
C VAL A 139 7.45 -6.76 12.27
N TYR A 140 6.98 -6.16 11.17
CA TYR A 140 6.42 -6.92 10.04
C TYR A 140 7.42 -7.87 9.37
N THR A 141 8.71 -7.52 9.40
CA THR A 141 9.76 -8.35 8.78
C THR A 141 10.31 -9.43 9.70
N SER A 142 9.90 -9.48 10.98
CA SER A 142 10.33 -10.50 11.93
C SER A 142 9.73 -11.89 11.62
N GLN A 143 10.45 -12.96 11.96
CA GLN A 143 9.93 -14.32 11.86
C GLN A 143 8.86 -14.60 12.90
N VAL A 144 8.96 -14.02 14.10
CA VAL A 144 7.96 -14.19 15.15
C VAL A 144 6.58 -13.67 14.72
N MET A 145 6.53 -12.54 13.99
CA MET A 145 5.31 -12.05 13.33
C MET A 145 4.87 -13.01 12.22
N ARG A 146 5.77 -13.42 11.32
CA ARG A 146 5.40 -14.35 10.22
C ARG A 146 4.87 -15.70 10.70
N ARG A 147 5.34 -16.19 11.85
CA ARG A 147 4.93 -17.46 12.47
C ARG A 147 3.74 -17.32 13.41
N ARG A 148 3.14 -16.13 13.53
CA ARG A 148 2.00 -15.85 14.40
C ARG A 148 2.27 -16.13 15.89
N LEU A 149 3.49 -15.90 16.33
CA LEU A 149 3.86 -16.02 17.74
C LEU A 149 3.50 -14.77 18.54
N LEU A 150 3.19 -13.68 17.84
CA LEU A 150 2.63 -12.45 18.41
C LEU A 150 1.11 -12.44 18.22
N ASP A 151 0.43 -11.48 18.85
CA ASP A 151 -1.00 -11.24 18.60
C ASP A 151 -1.18 -10.56 17.22
N ASP A 152 -1.05 -11.36 16.16
CA ASP A 152 -1.01 -10.91 14.76
C ASP A 152 -2.23 -10.09 14.36
N LEU A 153 -3.43 -10.51 14.76
CA LEU A 153 -4.67 -9.84 14.37
C LEU A 153 -4.77 -8.44 15.00
N ALA A 154 -4.30 -8.30 16.24
CA ALA A 154 -4.17 -7.00 16.88
C ALA A 154 -3.11 -6.15 16.16
N ASN A 155 -1.94 -6.72 15.86
CA ASN A 155 -0.84 -6.00 15.21
C ASN A 155 -1.15 -5.51 13.79
N GLU A 156 -1.85 -6.31 12.98
CA GLU A 156 -2.25 -5.95 11.61
C GLU A 156 -3.17 -4.73 11.57
N SER A 157 -3.96 -4.50 12.62
CA SER A 157 -4.87 -3.35 12.71
C SER A 157 -4.32 -2.19 13.54
N LEU A 158 -3.52 -2.50 14.57
CA LEU A 158 -2.95 -1.53 15.51
C LEU A 158 -1.80 -0.73 14.90
N LEU A 159 -0.83 -1.38 14.27
CA LEU A 159 0.37 -0.70 13.77
C LEU A 159 0.06 0.30 12.64
N PRO A 160 -0.81 -0.01 11.64
CA PRO A 160 -1.20 0.97 10.64
C PRO A 160 -1.97 2.14 11.25
N ARG A 161 -2.79 1.89 12.27
CA ARG A 161 -3.53 2.93 13.01
C ARG A 161 -2.59 3.87 13.74
N GLN A 162 -1.62 3.32 14.49
CA GLN A 162 -0.61 4.11 15.19
C GLN A 162 0.19 4.99 14.22
N LEU A 163 0.62 4.42 13.10
CA LEU A 163 1.38 5.15 12.09
C LEU A 163 0.56 6.29 11.47
N TRP A 164 -0.73 6.04 11.19
CA TRP A 164 -1.66 7.05 10.70
C TRP A 164 -1.86 8.19 11.70
N GLU A 165 -2.13 7.88 12.97
CA GLU A 165 -2.34 8.88 14.01
C GLU A 165 -1.09 9.74 14.26
N ILE A 166 0.10 9.11 14.26
CA ILE A 166 1.38 9.83 14.33
C ILE A 166 1.53 10.77 13.13
N ALA A 167 1.34 10.28 11.90
CA ALA A 167 1.46 11.10 10.70
C ALA A 167 0.49 12.30 10.72
N MET A 168 -0.74 12.09 11.18
CA MET A 168 -1.74 13.15 11.31
C MET A 168 -1.36 14.23 12.32
N LEU A 169 -0.89 13.82 13.50
CA LEU A 169 -0.42 14.77 14.53
C LEU A 169 0.79 15.56 14.02
N LEU A 170 1.75 14.91 13.36
CA LEU A 170 2.91 15.54 12.75
C LEU A 170 2.53 16.55 11.66
N ARG A 171 1.49 16.27 10.86
CA ARG A 171 0.94 17.21 9.88
C ARG A 171 0.39 18.47 10.56
N VAL A 172 -0.41 18.28 11.61
CA VAL A 172 -0.97 19.40 12.40
C VAL A 172 0.14 20.23 13.04
N GLN A 173 1.13 19.58 13.65
CA GLN A 173 2.29 20.26 14.26
C GLN A 173 3.09 21.06 13.22
N THR A 174 3.34 20.48 12.05
CA THR A 174 4.03 21.17 10.94
C THR A 174 3.28 22.43 10.51
N HIS A 175 1.95 22.34 10.37
CA HIS A 175 1.13 23.48 9.97
C HIS A 175 1.13 24.59 11.03
N LEU A 176 0.92 24.23 12.31
CA LEU A 176 0.94 25.19 13.42
C LEU A 176 2.32 25.84 13.60
N GLN A 177 3.41 25.11 13.37
CA GLN A 177 4.77 25.67 13.37
C GLN A 177 4.91 26.72 12.28
N ALA A 178 4.49 26.42 11.05
CA ALA A 178 4.56 27.37 9.94
C ALA A 178 3.72 28.63 10.18
N GLU A 179 2.52 28.49 10.76
CA GLU A 179 1.67 29.63 11.13
C GLU A 179 2.32 30.51 12.22
N GLN A 180 2.94 29.88 13.23
CA GLN A 180 3.65 30.62 14.29
C GLN A 180 4.88 31.34 13.75
N ASP A 181 5.64 30.71 12.87
CA ASP A 181 6.81 31.34 12.25
C ASP A 181 6.40 32.52 11.38
N GLN A 182 5.34 32.38 10.59
CA GLN A 182 4.77 33.49 9.81
C GLN A 182 4.26 34.62 10.70
N ALA A 183 3.61 34.32 11.83
CA ALA A 183 3.14 35.34 12.77
C ALA A 183 4.31 36.12 13.40
N ARG A 184 5.47 35.49 13.58
CA ARG A 184 6.69 36.10 14.14
C ARG A 184 7.46 36.96 13.15
N GLU A 185 7.33 36.72 11.85
CA GLU A 185 7.91 37.57 10.81
C GLU A 185 7.28 38.99 10.78
N GLY A 186 6.09 39.14 11.38
CA GLY A 186 5.46 40.44 11.63
C GLY A 186 6.12 41.27 12.74
N ARG A 187 5.51 42.40 13.12
CA ARG A 187 5.96 43.15 14.31
C ARG A 187 5.61 42.38 15.56
N LEU A 188 6.63 41.84 16.24
CA LEU A 188 6.51 41.24 17.56
C LEU A 188 6.19 42.30 18.61
N THR A 189 4.93 42.40 19.03
CA THR A 189 4.55 43.20 20.19
C THR A 189 4.55 42.34 21.46
N PRO A 190 4.74 42.92 22.65
CA PRO A 190 4.65 42.19 23.92
C PRO A 190 3.31 41.45 24.10
N GLU A 191 2.22 42.04 23.62
CA GLU A 191 0.88 41.45 23.68
C GLU A 191 0.77 40.21 22.77
N LEU A 192 1.36 40.26 21.57
CA LEU A 192 1.41 39.11 20.67
C LEU A 192 2.27 37.99 21.27
N LEU A 193 3.40 38.32 21.90
CA LEU A 193 4.24 37.32 22.58
C LEU A 193 3.49 36.62 23.72
N ALA A 194 2.73 37.36 24.53
CA ALA A 194 1.93 36.79 25.61
C ALA A 194 0.84 35.81 25.11
N VAL A 195 0.31 36.03 23.89
CA VAL A 195 -0.64 35.11 23.25
C VAL A 195 0.05 33.89 22.64
N LEU A 196 1.24 34.06 22.07
CA LEU A 196 1.97 32.99 21.40
C LEU A 196 2.65 32.02 22.37
N GLU A 197 3.07 32.46 23.56
CA GLU A 197 3.79 31.62 24.53
C GLU A 197 2.98 30.38 24.96
N PRO A 198 1.70 30.47 25.38
CA PRO A 198 0.91 29.28 25.70
C PRO A 198 0.72 28.33 24.51
N GLN A 199 0.64 28.86 23.29
CA GLN A 199 0.48 28.06 22.07
C GLN A 199 1.76 27.30 21.73
N GLN A 200 2.93 27.93 21.92
CA GLN A 200 4.23 27.27 21.77
C GLN A 200 4.40 26.15 22.80
N GLU A 201 3.99 26.38 24.04
CA GLU A 201 4.05 25.36 25.08
C GLU A 201 3.09 24.20 24.81
N ALA A 202 1.90 24.47 24.29
CA ALA A 202 0.98 23.42 23.84
C ALA A 202 1.57 22.60 22.69
N LEU A 203 2.18 23.27 21.70
CA LEU A 203 2.85 22.62 20.58
C LEU A 203 4.05 21.78 21.04
N ARG A 204 4.87 22.29 21.95
CA ARG A 204 6.02 21.56 22.54
C ARG A 204 5.56 20.29 23.25
N ARG A 205 4.50 20.38 24.05
CA ARG A 205 3.88 19.20 24.71
C ARG A 205 3.34 18.19 23.71
N SER A 206 2.72 18.66 22.63
CA SER A 206 2.26 17.79 21.53
C SER A 206 3.42 17.05 20.86
N VAL A 207 4.52 17.74 20.54
CA VAL A 207 5.74 17.13 19.96
C VAL A 207 6.36 16.11 20.91
N ALA A 208 6.44 16.42 22.21
CA ALA A 208 6.94 15.50 23.22
C ALA A 208 6.07 14.23 23.32
N SER A 209 4.74 14.40 23.29
CA SER A 209 3.80 13.27 23.31
C SER A 209 3.95 12.36 22.08
N VAL A 210 4.05 12.93 20.87
CA VAL A 210 4.29 12.15 19.65
C VAL A 210 5.64 11.43 19.71
N THR A 211 6.70 12.12 20.17
CA THR A 211 8.02 11.51 20.34
C THR A 211 7.96 10.30 21.28
N ALA A 212 7.29 10.42 22.43
CA ALA A 212 7.13 9.30 23.37
C ALA A 212 6.33 8.11 22.79
N ARG A 213 5.35 8.37 21.90
CA ARG A 213 4.65 7.32 21.16
C ARG A 213 5.58 6.60 20.19
N VAL A 214 6.42 7.33 19.46
CA VAL A 214 7.44 6.75 18.57
C VAL A 214 8.43 5.90 19.36
N GLU A 215 8.94 6.39 20.48
CA GLU A 215 9.85 5.63 21.35
C GLU A 215 9.20 4.36 21.93
N SER A 216 7.88 4.38 22.16
CA SER A 216 7.15 3.19 22.57
C SER A 216 7.05 2.16 21.44
N LEU A 217 6.83 2.59 20.20
CA LEU A 217 6.90 1.72 19.02
C LEU A 217 8.30 1.13 18.82
N GLU A 218 9.35 1.93 19.01
CA GLU A 218 10.74 1.47 18.92
C GLU A 218 11.08 0.44 19.99
N ARG A 219 10.63 0.65 21.24
CA ARG A 219 10.79 -0.33 22.33
C ARG A 219 10.07 -1.64 22.00
N TYR A 220 8.84 -1.57 21.49
CA TYR A 220 8.11 -2.76 21.04
C TYR A 220 8.88 -3.49 19.93
N ALA A 221 9.34 -2.77 18.91
CA ALA A 221 10.15 -3.34 17.84
C ALA A 221 11.44 -4.01 18.35
N GLY A 222 12.11 -3.40 19.34
CA GLY A 222 13.26 -3.99 20.03
C GLY A 222 12.93 -5.33 20.70
N ARG A 223 11.81 -5.42 21.43
CA ARG A 223 11.35 -6.69 22.04
C ARG A 223 11.02 -7.76 20.99
N VAL A 224 10.41 -7.36 19.88
CA VAL A 224 10.14 -8.27 18.76
C VAL A 224 11.44 -8.80 18.15
N GLN A 225 12.49 -7.96 18.04
CA GLN A 225 13.81 -8.41 17.56
C GLN A 225 14.50 -9.37 18.54
N GLU A 226 14.36 -9.15 19.86
CA GLU A 226 14.86 -10.08 20.88
C GLU A 226 14.18 -11.45 20.76
N ALA A 227 12.86 -11.47 20.59
CA ALA A 227 12.09 -12.70 20.36
C ALA A 227 12.49 -13.38 19.04
N ASP A 228 12.71 -12.61 17.97
CA ASP A 228 13.18 -13.13 16.68
C ASP A 228 14.58 -13.76 16.78
N ALA A 229 15.48 -13.16 17.56
CA ALA A 229 16.80 -13.73 17.82
C ALA A 229 16.71 -15.06 18.60
N ALA A 230 15.87 -15.13 19.63
CA ALA A 230 15.63 -16.36 20.38
C ALA A 230 15.02 -17.46 19.49
N LEU A 231 14.09 -17.11 18.61
CA LEU A 231 13.49 -18.04 17.65
C LEU A 231 14.53 -18.59 16.68
N ARG A 232 15.39 -17.73 16.12
CA ARG A 232 16.49 -18.16 15.25
C ARG A 232 17.48 -19.09 15.95
N ALA A 233 17.77 -18.84 17.24
CA ALA A 233 18.61 -19.73 18.04
C ALA A 233 17.95 -21.11 18.23
N MET A 234 16.64 -21.15 18.51
CA MET A 234 15.88 -22.39 18.63
C MET A 234 15.83 -23.17 17.30
N ASP A 235 15.62 -22.49 16.17
CA ASP A 235 15.62 -23.14 14.86
C ASP A 235 16.99 -23.74 14.51
N ALA A 236 18.08 -23.11 14.93
CA ALA A 236 19.43 -23.63 14.72
C ALA A 236 19.63 -24.97 15.45
N LEU A 237 19.03 -25.14 16.64
CA LEU A 237 19.02 -26.40 17.38
C LEU A 237 18.15 -27.48 16.72
N GLY A 238 17.24 -27.17 15.79
CA GLY A 238 16.47 -28.19 15.06
C GLY A 238 17.35 -29.22 14.33
N ASN A 239 18.62 -28.88 14.08
CA ASN A 239 19.63 -29.79 13.53
C ASN A 239 20.30 -30.71 14.57
N ASN A 240 19.95 -30.58 15.86
CA ASN A 240 20.55 -31.33 16.97
C ASN A 240 20.27 -32.82 16.92
N HIS A 241 19.26 -33.28 16.18
CA HIS A 241 18.97 -34.71 16.06
C HIS A 241 20.18 -35.52 15.54
N LYS A 242 21.05 -34.90 14.72
CA LYS A 242 22.27 -35.55 14.20
C LYS A 242 23.34 -35.69 15.28
N TYR A 243 23.44 -34.69 16.15
CA TYR A 243 24.36 -34.67 17.27
C TYR A 243 23.86 -35.57 18.41
N GLN A 244 22.56 -35.58 18.71
CA GLN A 244 21.95 -36.55 19.61
C GLN A 244 22.18 -37.98 19.14
N ALA A 245 21.97 -38.26 17.85
CA ALA A 245 22.27 -39.57 17.28
C ALA A 245 23.77 -39.90 17.41
N LEU A 246 24.67 -38.98 17.10
CA LEU A 246 26.11 -39.18 17.26
C LEU A 246 26.48 -39.52 18.71
N LEU A 247 26.01 -38.73 19.68
CA LEU A 247 26.28 -38.91 21.11
C LEU A 247 25.71 -40.23 21.64
N ALA A 248 24.53 -40.63 21.15
CA ALA A 248 23.94 -41.93 21.45
C ALA A 248 24.77 -43.10 20.89
N HIS A 249 25.42 -42.94 19.73
CA HIS A 249 26.32 -43.98 19.18
C HIS A 249 27.67 -44.05 19.91
N THR A 250 28.05 -43.01 20.65
CA THR A 250 29.27 -42.99 21.47
C THR A 250 29.02 -43.31 22.95
N ASP A 251 27.80 -43.70 23.33
CA ASP A 251 27.36 -43.91 24.72
C ASP A 251 27.64 -42.70 25.64
N ASP A 252 27.68 -41.48 25.08
CA ASP A 252 27.94 -40.26 25.84
C ASP A 252 26.63 -39.70 26.43
N ALA A 253 26.25 -40.26 27.58
CA ALA A 253 25.05 -39.84 28.30
C ALA A 253 25.16 -38.44 28.92
N GLU A 254 26.37 -37.92 29.14
CA GLU A 254 26.57 -36.57 29.70
C GLU A 254 26.37 -35.51 28.62
N GLY A 255 27.00 -35.69 27.45
CA GLY A 255 26.82 -34.81 26.30
C GLY A 255 25.36 -34.76 25.81
N LEU A 256 24.64 -35.89 25.88
CA LEU A 256 23.21 -35.92 25.53
C LEU A 256 22.37 -35.04 26.48
N ARG A 257 22.59 -35.16 27.80
CA ARG A 257 21.90 -34.33 28.81
C ARG A 257 22.23 -32.85 28.65
N GLU A 258 23.48 -32.50 28.37
CA GLU A 258 23.88 -31.12 28.14
C GLU A 258 23.14 -30.52 26.94
N LEU A 259 23.07 -31.27 25.83
CA LEU A 259 22.38 -30.84 24.61
C LEU A 259 20.86 -30.68 24.81
N GLU A 260 20.24 -31.56 25.60
CA GLU A 260 18.83 -31.45 26.00
C GLU A 260 18.59 -30.20 26.88
N ASN A 261 19.41 -29.99 27.92
CA ASN A 261 19.31 -28.82 28.81
C ASN A 261 19.47 -27.48 28.06
N GLN A 262 20.36 -27.44 27.06
CA GLN A 262 20.52 -26.27 26.19
C GLN A 262 19.24 -25.98 25.37
N GLY A 263 18.57 -27.04 24.90
CA GLY A 263 17.28 -26.94 24.22
C GLY A 263 16.20 -26.35 25.11
N ASP A 264 16.04 -26.88 26.32
CA ASP A 264 15.04 -26.41 27.29
C ASP A 264 15.29 -24.93 27.67
N THR A 265 16.54 -24.56 27.92
CA THR A 265 16.93 -23.17 28.25
C THR A 265 16.58 -22.19 27.14
N LEU A 266 16.79 -22.58 25.87
CA LEU A 266 16.47 -21.73 24.72
C LEU A 266 14.96 -21.65 24.49
N GLN A 267 14.20 -22.73 24.72
CA GLN A 267 12.74 -22.72 24.67
C GLN A 267 12.16 -21.76 25.72
N GLU A 268 12.66 -21.80 26.96
CA GLU A 268 12.24 -20.86 28.00
C GLU A 268 12.56 -19.40 27.65
N THR A 269 13.74 -19.17 27.05
CA THR A 269 14.16 -17.85 26.61
C THR A 269 13.26 -17.31 25.50
N LEU A 270 12.88 -18.16 24.53
CA LEU A 270 11.93 -17.79 23.49
C LEU A 270 10.56 -17.47 24.11
N ALA A 271 10.05 -18.34 24.99
CA ALA A 271 8.75 -18.13 25.62
C ALA A 271 8.71 -16.82 26.43
N ARG A 272 9.81 -16.48 27.12
CA ARG A 272 9.93 -15.22 27.87
C ARG A 272 9.97 -14.01 26.93
N SER A 273 10.83 -14.02 25.92
CA SER A 273 10.96 -12.90 24.97
C SER A 273 9.69 -12.63 24.17
N VAL A 274 8.95 -13.68 23.78
CA VAL A 274 7.63 -13.53 23.14
C VAL A 274 6.62 -12.87 24.09
N ARG A 275 6.57 -13.28 25.36
CA ARG A 275 5.69 -12.64 26.36
C ARG A 275 6.03 -11.17 26.55
N ASP A 276 7.32 -10.84 26.70
CA ASP A 276 7.78 -9.47 26.87
C ASP A 276 7.44 -8.60 25.64
N ALA A 277 7.50 -9.19 24.43
CA ALA A 277 7.07 -8.52 23.20
C ALA A 277 5.56 -8.27 23.17
N ILE A 278 4.74 -9.25 23.55
CA ILE A 278 3.27 -9.10 23.62
C ILE A 278 2.89 -8.01 24.63
N GLU A 279 3.50 -8.03 25.82
CA GLU A 279 3.27 -7.01 26.85
C GLU A 279 3.63 -5.61 26.35
N ALA A 280 4.79 -5.46 25.71
CA ALA A 280 5.18 -4.19 25.09
C ALA A 280 4.18 -3.75 24.01
N GLY A 281 3.65 -4.68 23.21
CA GLY A 281 2.61 -4.40 22.22
C GLY A 281 1.32 -3.88 22.84
N HIS A 282 0.91 -4.41 24.00
CA HIS A 282 -0.29 -3.94 24.72
C HIS A 282 -0.15 -2.48 25.18
N THR A 283 1.05 -2.02 25.52
CA THR A 283 1.28 -0.62 25.91
C THR A 283 1.09 0.39 24.77
N LEU A 284 1.03 -0.08 23.52
CA LEU A 284 0.77 0.77 22.35
C LEU A 284 -0.72 1.06 22.15
N GLN A 285 -1.62 0.33 22.82
CA GLN A 285 -3.05 0.61 22.73
C GLN A 285 -3.31 1.97 23.39
N PRO A 286 -3.93 2.93 22.68
CA PRO A 286 -4.29 4.19 23.30
C PRO A 286 -5.26 3.90 24.44
N GLY A 287 -4.98 4.42 25.64
CA GLY A 287 -5.99 4.48 26.69
C GLY A 287 -7.24 5.19 26.18
N PRO A 288 -8.43 4.89 26.75
CA PRO A 288 -9.66 5.55 26.33
C PRO A 288 -9.49 7.08 26.34
N PRO A 289 -10.08 7.81 25.37
CA PRO A 289 -9.99 9.25 25.36
C PRO A 289 -10.54 9.79 26.69
N ALA A 290 -9.73 10.62 27.36
CA ALA A 290 -10.14 11.37 28.54
C ALA A 290 -11.19 12.43 28.18
#